data_AF-A0A8S0ZXK5-F1
#
_entry.id   AF-A0A8S0ZXK5-F1
#
_cell.length_a   1.000
_cell.length_b   1.000
_cell.length_c   1.000
_cell.angle_alpha   90.00
_cell.angle_beta   90.00
_cell.angle_gamma   90.00
#
_symmetry.space_group_name_H-M   'P 1'
#
loop_
_entity.id
_entity.type
_entity.pdbx_description
1 polymer ?
#
loop_
_entity_poly.entity_id
_entity_poly.type
_entity_poly.pdbx_seq_one_letter_code
_entity_poly.pdbx_strand_id
1 'polypeptide(L)'
;MCRGEFIINTSDPQPTQNLDINTAAVSGITSAGIGLEQFQGLCIAMNLPTLTQQLYPKKHTEICDQWEKTAHKVMEAAAERERLAAIEEGKVKNGVAVIDVIADGCWSKRSYKSNYAALSGAAAIVGRKFREVLFLGVRNKYCCICARAQNKGIAPSEHKCFKNYTGSSSGMEAEIIAEGFRKSVEMYNIIYGRLIADGDSSTYSKIL
;
A
#
# COMPACT_ATOMS: atom_id res chain seq x y z
N MET A 1 17.77 -6.61 41.73
CA MET A 1 17.45 -7.65 40.73
C MET A 1 18.72 -7.96 39.93
N CYS A 2 19.74 -8.52 40.60
CA CYS A 2 21.10 -8.59 40.05
C CYS A 2 21.52 -10.06 39.94
N ARG A 3 22.05 -10.44 38.76
CA ARG A 3 22.59 -11.78 38.37
C ARG A 3 21.60 -12.79 37.75
N GLY A 4 20.62 -12.33 36.98
CA GLY A 4 19.97 -13.20 35.99
C GLY A 4 20.70 -13.07 34.66
N GLU A 5 21.26 -14.17 34.13
CA GLU A 5 21.60 -14.25 32.72
C GLU A 5 20.33 -14.58 31.94
N PHE A 6 19.92 -13.67 31.05
CA PHE A 6 18.80 -13.87 30.16
C PHE A 6 19.34 -14.20 28.77
N ILE A 7 19.18 -15.46 28.37
CA ILE A 7 19.49 -15.90 27.01
C ILE A 7 18.27 -15.54 26.15
N ILE A 8 18.39 -14.44 25.41
CA ILE A 8 17.42 -14.08 24.37
C ILE A 8 17.90 -14.74 23.08
N ASN A 9 17.27 -15.84 22.70
CA ASN A 9 17.51 -16.42 21.39
C ASN A 9 16.87 -15.50 20.34
N THR A 10 17.64 -15.11 19.31
CA THR A 10 17.14 -14.29 18.19
C THR A 10 16.09 -15.02 17.33
N SER A 11 15.95 -16.32 17.55
CA SER A 11 14.99 -17.22 16.89
C SER A 11 14.68 -18.39 17.82
N ASP A 12 13.48 -18.96 17.70
CA ASP A 12 13.09 -20.19 18.40
C ASP A 12 14.05 -21.35 17.99
N PRO A 13 14.67 -22.07 18.94
CA PRO A 13 15.52 -23.23 18.62
C PRO A 13 14.75 -24.41 17.99
N GLN A 14 13.42 -24.39 18.00
CA GLN A 14 12.60 -25.33 17.23
C GLN A 14 11.98 -24.64 16.01
N PRO A 15 12.03 -25.25 14.81
CA PRO A 15 11.49 -24.68 13.58
C PRO A 15 9.97 -24.88 13.54
N THR A 16 9.27 -24.24 14.46
CA THR A 16 7.86 -23.90 14.26
C THR A 16 7.80 -22.61 13.43
N GLN A 17 6.66 -22.30 12.82
CA GLN A 17 6.42 -21.16 11.93
C GLN A 17 6.59 -19.77 12.60
N ASN A 18 7.67 -19.55 13.34
CA ASN A 18 7.91 -18.33 14.09
C ASN A 18 8.67 -17.32 13.23
N LEU A 19 8.05 -16.16 13.05
CA LEU A 19 8.66 -14.97 12.47
C LEU A 19 9.92 -14.62 13.26
N ASP A 20 11.07 -14.41 12.59
CA ASP A 20 12.29 -14.03 13.31
C ASP A 20 12.10 -12.71 14.06
N ILE A 21 12.81 -12.54 15.18
CA ILE A 21 12.56 -11.40 16.09
C ILE A 21 12.76 -10.05 15.40
N ASN A 22 13.69 -9.96 14.44
CA ASN A 22 13.95 -8.71 13.74
C ASN A 22 12.81 -8.41 12.77
N THR A 23 12.31 -9.41 12.05
CA THR A 23 11.12 -9.26 11.20
C THR A 23 9.88 -8.95 12.03
N ALA A 24 9.71 -9.58 13.20
CA ALA A 24 8.63 -9.26 14.14
C ALA A 24 8.73 -7.81 14.65
N ALA A 25 9.92 -7.37 15.03
CA ALA A 25 10.17 -6.00 15.47
C ALA A 25 9.84 -5.00 14.35
N VAL A 26 10.33 -5.20 13.12
CA VAL A 26 10.05 -4.29 12.01
C VAL A 26 8.57 -4.30 11.60
N SER A 27 7.91 -5.45 11.67
CA SER A 27 6.46 -5.55 11.47
C SER A 27 5.69 -4.73 12.52
N GLY A 28 6.10 -4.82 13.79
CA GLY A 28 5.54 -4.03 14.89
C GLY A 28 5.79 -2.52 14.72
N ILE A 29 7.01 -2.12 14.35
CA ILE A 29 7.38 -0.73 14.05
C ILE A 29 6.44 -0.15 12.98
N THR A 30 6.27 -0.89 11.88
CA THR A 30 5.46 -0.46 10.73
C THR A 30 3.98 -0.37 11.10
N SER A 31 3.46 -1.37 11.83
CA SER A 31 2.05 -1.41 12.26
C SER A 31 1.71 -0.32 13.27
N ALA A 32 2.67 0.03 14.15
CA ALA A 32 2.52 1.12 15.11
C ALA A 32 2.70 2.52 14.47
N GLY A 33 3.14 2.59 13.20
CA GLY A 33 3.40 3.85 12.51
C GLY A 33 4.58 4.64 13.10
N ILE A 34 5.55 3.96 13.71
CA ILE A 34 6.75 4.57 14.28
C ILE A 34 7.97 4.33 13.40
N GLY A 35 8.99 5.18 13.56
CA GLY A 35 10.29 5.01 12.89
C GLY A 35 11.31 4.24 13.74
N LEU A 36 12.44 3.89 13.11
CA LEU A 36 13.56 3.21 13.79
C LEU A 36 14.05 3.98 15.03
N GLU A 37 14.16 5.31 14.96
CA GLU A 37 14.64 6.15 16.08
C GLU A 37 13.71 6.04 17.31
N GLN A 38 12.40 6.05 17.09
CA GLN A 38 11.42 5.91 18.17
C GLN A 38 11.47 4.52 18.80
N PHE A 39 11.64 3.49 17.97
CA PHE A 39 11.84 2.12 18.43
C PHE A 39 13.14 1.97 19.23
N GLN A 40 14.24 2.57 18.77
CA GLN A 40 15.52 2.61 19.48
C GLN A 40 15.37 3.29 20.84
N GLY A 41 14.71 4.45 20.91
CA GLY A 41 14.44 5.14 22.16
C GLY A 41 13.66 4.28 23.16
N LEU A 42 12.65 3.55 22.68
CA LEU A 42 11.87 2.62 23.49
C LEU A 42 12.73 1.45 24.01
N CYS A 43 13.50 0.80 23.15
CA CYS A 43 14.40 -0.30 23.53
C CYS A 43 15.43 0.16 24.56
N ILE A 44 16.04 1.33 24.35
CA ILE A 44 17.05 1.91 25.27
C ILE A 44 16.43 2.17 26.65
N ALA A 45 15.22 2.74 26.71
CA ALA A 45 14.53 2.98 27.99
C ALA A 45 14.26 1.69 28.79
N MET A 46 14.11 0.56 28.09
CA MET A 46 13.91 -0.77 28.68
C MET A 46 15.23 -1.58 28.83
N ASN A 47 16.38 -1.01 28.49
CA ASN A 47 17.67 -1.69 28.45
C ASN A 47 17.66 -2.96 27.56
N LEU A 48 17.04 -2.86 26.39
CA LEU A 48 16.94 -3.92 25.38
C LEU A 48 17.87 -3.64 24.18
N PRO A 49 18.39 -4.69 23.52
CA PRO A 49 19.11 -4.54 22.26
C PRO A 49 18.20 -3.97 21.17
N THR A 50 18.80 -3.32 20.17
CA THR A 50 18.05 -2.63 19.12
C THR A 50 18.57 -2.95 17.71
N LEU A 51 17.76 -2.58 16.70
CA LEU A 51 18.07 -2.76 15.29
C LEU A 51 19.09 -1.72 14.83
N THR A 52 19.98 -2.13 13.92
CA THR A 52 20.94 -1.22 13.29
C THR A 52 20.32 -0.48 12.10
N GLN A 53 20.86 0.68 11.78
CA GLN A 53 20.50 1.49 10.59
C GLN A 53 20.71 0.73 9.27
N GLN A 54 21.53 -0.33 9.26
CA GLN A 54 21.77 -1.18 8.09
C GLN A 54 20.78 -2.33 7.98
N LEU A 55 20.36 -2.92 9.11
CA LEU A 55 19.47 -4.07 9.14
C LEU A 55 18.01 -3.67 8.95
N TYR A 56 17.59 -2.58 9.57
CA TYR A 56 16.19 -2.12 9.52
C TYR A 56 15.68 -1.91 8.08
N PRO A 57 16.37 -1.19 7.17
CA PRO A 57 15.87 -1.00 5.81
C PRO A 57 15.74 -2.31 5.02
N LYS A 58 16.64 -3.28 5.26
CA LYS A 58 16.58 -4.60 4.60
C LYS A 58 15.33 -5.35 5.03
N LYS A 59 15.10 -5.46 6.35
CA LYS A 59 13.92 -6.12 6.92
C LYS A 59 12.61 -5.39 6.59
N HIS A 60 12.64 -4.06 6.57
CA HIS A 60 11.48 -3.26 6.18
C HIS A 60 11.10 -3.52 4.72
N THR A 61 12.08 -3.53 3.81
CA THR A 61 11.84 -3.84 2.38
C THR A 61 11.28 -5.26 2.22
N GLU A 62 11.89 -6.24 2.89
CA GLU A 62 11.42 -7.63 2.88
C GLU A 62 9.95 -7.75 3.30
N ILE A 63 9.57 -7.10 4.41
CA ILE A 63 8.19 -7.11 4.91
C ILE A 63 7.24 -6.42 3.93
N CYS A 64 7.59 -5.24 3.43
CA CYS A 64 6.76 -4.53 2.46
C CYS A 64 6.51 -5.35 1.20
N ASP A 65 7.54 -5.99 0.65
CA ASP A 65 7.42 -6.82 -0.55
C ASP A 65 6.51 -8.04 -0.29
N GLN A 66 6.56 -8.65 0.91
CA GLN A 66 5.67 -9.75 1.26
C GLN A 66 4.22 -9.30 1.48
N TRP A 67 4.02 -8.13 2.11
CA TRP A 67 2.71 -7.54 2.30
C TRP A 67 2.06 -7.18 0.96
N GLU A 68 2.81 -6.59 0.02
CA GLU A 68 2.34 -6.28 -1.33
C GLU A 68 1.89 -7.55 -2.06
N LYS A 69 2.73 -8.60 -2.06
CA LYS A 69 2.37 -9.91 -2.65
C LYS A 69 1.13 -10.51 -2.02
N THR A 70 0.98 -10.39 -0.71
CA THR A 70 -0.18 -10.94 0.01
C THR A 70 -1.44 -10.15 -0.32
N ALA A 71 -1.35 -8.81 -0.36
CA ALA A 71 -2.43 -7.95 -0.77
C ALA A 71 -2.92 -8.29 -2.19
N HIS A 72 -2.01 -8.48 -3.15
CA HIS A 72 -2.37 -8.87 -4.52
C HIS A 72 -3.14 -10.19 -4.57
N LYS A 73 -2.69 -11.22 -3.85
CA LYS A 73 -3.37 -12.52 -3.79
C LYS A 73 -4.78 -12.41 -3.19
N VAL A 74 -4.93 -11.60 -2.13
CA VAL A 74 -6.24 -11.38 -1.51
C VAL A 74 -7.18 -10.62 -2.44
N MET A 75 -6.68 -9.61 -3.16
CA MET A 75 -7.46 -8.86 -4.15
C MET A 75 -7.87 -9.74 -5.34
N GLU A 76 -6.99 -10.62 -5.83
CA GLU A 76 -7.31 -11.62 -6.86
C GLU A 76 -8.44 -12.56 -6.41
N ALA A 77 -8.36 -13.08 -5.18
CA ALA A 77 -9.39 -13.95 -4.62
C ALA A 77 -10.73 -13.22 -4.40
N ALA A 78 -10.69 -11.93 -4.04
CA ALA A 78 -11.88 -11.09 -3.93
C ALA A 78 -12.52 -10.83 -5.29
N ALA A 79 -11.71 -10.52 -6.31
CA ALA A 79 -12.16 -10.32 -7.67
C ALA A 79 -12.81 -11.58 -8.24
N GLU A 80 -12.22 -12.76 -8.03
CA GLU A 80 -12.79 -14.02 -8.49
C GLU A 80 -14.17 -14.29 -7.88
N ARG A 81 -14.35 -13.99 -6.58
CA ARG A 81 -15.66 -14.15 -5.93
C ARG A 81 -16.71 -13.20 -6.48
N GLU A 82 -16.37 -11.94 -6.70
CA GLU A 82 -17.25 -10.97 -7.37
C GLU A 82 -17.61 -11.44 -8.80
N ARG A 83 -16.63 -11.97 -9.53
CA ARG A 83 -16.81 -12.49 -10.90
C ARG A 83 -17.80 -13.66 -10.94
N LEU A 84 -17.58 -14.68 -10.11
CA LEU A 84 -18.45 -15.86 -10.04
C LEU A 84 -19.88 -15.48 -9.65
N ALA A 85 -20.03 -14.62 -8.65
CA ALA A 85 -21.31 -14.10 -8.21
C ALA A 85 -22.06 -13.35 -9.34
N ALA A 86 -21.35 -12.54 -10.13
CA ALA A 86 -21.97 -11.82 -11.24
C ALA A 86 -22.41 -12.75 -12.38
N ILE A 87 -21.64 -13.82 -12.64
CA ILE A 87 -22.01 -14.85 -13.63
C ILE A 87 -23.28 -15.60 -13.19
N GLU A 88 -23.35 -15.99 -11.91
CA GLU A 88 -24.54 -16.66 -11.34
C GLU A 88 -25.79 -15.77 -11.41
N GLU A 89 -25.63 -14.46 -11.21
CA GLU A 89 -26.71 -13.48 -11.34
C GLU A 89 -27.05 -13.13 -12.80
N GLY A 90 -26.34 -13.68 -13.79
CA GLY A 90 -26.53 -13.35 -15.21
C GLY A 90 -26.08 -11.95 -15.61
N LYS A 91 -25.30 -11.26 -14.77
CA LYS A 91 -24.73 -9.93 -15.04
C LYS A 91 -23.47 -10.06 -15.90
N VAL A 92 -23.66 -10.40 -17.16
CA VAL A 92 -22.58 -10.65 -18.11
C VAL A 92 -22.77 -9.80 -19.37
N LYS A 93 -21.68 -9.20 -19.87
CA LYS A 93 -21.65 -8.47 -21.13
C LYS A 93 -20.55 -9.07 -22.01
N ASN A 94 -20.93 -9.60 -23.17
CA ASN A 94 -20.01 -10.26 -24.12
C ASN A 94 -19.15 -11.38 -23.47
N GLY A 95 -19.73 -12.16 -22.55
CA GLY A 95 -19.01 -13.23 -21.84
C GLY A 95 -18.14 -12.76 -20.66
N VAL A 96 -18.11 -11.45 -20.37
CA VAL A 96 -17.35 -10.86 -19.26
C VAL A 96 -18.29 -10.45 -18.14
N ALA A 97 -17.93 -10.78 -16.89
CA ALA A 97 -18.73 -10.43 -15.71
C ALA A 97 -18.79 -8.91 -15.51
N VAL A 98 -19.97 -8.38 -15.17
CA VAL A 98 -20.18 -6.95 -14.91
C VAL A 98 -20.54 -6.75 -13.46
N ILE A 99 -19.76 -5.94 -12.74
CA ILE A 99 -19.97 -5.67 -11.31
C ILE A 99 -20.14 -4.17 -11.03
N ASP A 100 -20.79 -3.88 -9.92
CA ASP A 100 -20.77 -2.55 -9.31
C ASP A 100 -19.54 -2.42 -8.41
N VAL A 101 -18.88 -1.27 -8.43
CA VAL A 101 -17.74 -0.97 -7.57
C VAL A 101 -17.93 0.33 -6.82
N ILE A 102 -17.31 0.41 -5.66
CA ILE A 102 -17.15 1.62 -4.85
C ILE A 102 -15.69 2.04 -4.98
N ALA A 103 -15.40 3.33 -5.13
CA ALA A 103 -14.03 3.81 -5.05
C ALA A 103 -13.90 5.02 -4.13
N ASP A 104 -12.73 5.14 -3.53
CA ASP A 104 -12.37 6.26 -2.68
C ASP A 104 -10.86 6.51 -2.73
N GLY A 105 -10.47 7.77 -2.52
CA GLY A 105 -9.11 8.26 -2.52
C GLY A 105 -8.68 8.78 -1.15
N CYS A 106 -7.38 8.67 -0.85
CA CYS A 106 -6.80 9.29 0.32
C CYS A 106 -5.50 10.02 -0.02
N TRP A 107 -5.19 11.06 0.75
CA TRP A 107 -4.00 11.88 0.55
C TRP A 107 -3.17 11.94 1.83
N SER A 108 -1.87 11.69 1.71
CA SER A 108 -0.94 11.67 2.85
C SER A 108 -0.52 13.09 3.25
N LYS A 109 -1.50 13.96 3.53
CA LYS A 109 -1.27 15.30 4.07
C LYS A 109 -2.32 15.64 5.11
N ARG A 110 -1.87 15.95 6.32
CA ARG A 110 -2.72 16.45 7.41
C ARG A 110 -3.03 17.93 7.21
N SER A 111 -3.89 18.25 6.26
CA SER A 111 -4.49 19.59 6.12
C SER A 111 -5.74 19.52 5.27
N TYR A 112 -6.88 19.87 5.84
CA TYR A 112 -8.14 19.97 5.11
C TYR A 112 -8.31 21.41 4.58
N LYS A 113 -8.85 21.55 3.36
CA LYS A 113 -9.38 22.81 2.79
C LYS A 113 -8.43 23.99 2.57
N SER A 114 -7.12 23.89 2.87
CA SER A 114 -6.20 25.03 2.72
C SER A 114 -5.11 24.86 1.66
N ASN A 115 -4.73 23.63 1.29
CA ASN A 115 -3.67 23.43 0.30
C ASN A 115 -3.67 22.00 -0.28
N TYR A 116 -4.21 21.82 -1.49
CA TYR A 116 -4.23 20.57 -2.30
C TYR A 116 -2.83 20.18 -2.80
N ALA A 117 -1.87 20.12 -1.88
CA ALA A 117 -0.44 19.95 -2.13
C ALA A 117 0.08 18.68 -1.45
N ALA A 118 -0.76 17.65 -1.33
CA ALA A 118 -0.32 16.32 -0.94
C ALA A 118 0.69 15.77 -1.94
N LEU A 119 1.82 15.27 -1.46
CA LEU A 119 2.89 14.72 -2.29
C LEU A 119 2.67 13.24 -2.64
N SER A 120 1.78 12.58 -1.91
CA SER A 120 1.37 11.21 -2.11
C SER A 120 -0.15 11.09 -1.96
N GLY A 121 -0.75 10.22 -2.75
CA GLY A 121 -2.12 9.81 -2.62
C GLY A 121 -2.28 8.35 -3.01
N ALA A 122 -3.28 7.69 -2.44
CA ALA A 122 -3.67 6.34 -2.78
C ALA A 122 -5.16 6.31 -3.09
N ALA A 123 -5.61 5.35 -3.88
CA ALA A 123 -7.03 5.12 -4.10
C ALA A 123 -7.30 3.64 -4.24
N ALA A 124 -8.47 3.22 -3.79
CA ALA A 124 -8.90 1.84 -3.81
C ALA A 124 -10.21 1.68 -4.58
N ILE A 125 -10.35 0.56 -5.29
CA ILE A 125 -11.61 0.10 -5.86
C ILE A 125 -12.05 -1.11 -5.05
N VAL A 126 -13.29 -1.09 -4.59
CA VAL A 126 -13.88 -2.09 -3.70
C VAL A 126 -15.10 -2.69 -4.38
N GLY A 127 -15.20 -4.02 -4.37
CA GLY A 127 -16.35 -4.75 -4.88
C GLY A 127 -17.59 -4.45 -4.05
N ARG A 128 -18.70 -4.07 -4.68
CA ARG A 128 -19.89 -3.65 -3.94
C ARG A 128 -20.52 -4.80 -3.15
N LYS A 129 -20.50 -6.03 -3.67
CA LYS A 129 -21.24 -7.15 -3.11
C LYS A 129 -20.56 -7.68 -1.85
N PHE A 130 -19.27 -7.96 -1.93
CA PHE A 130 -18.50 -8.53 -0.81
C PHE A 130 -17.72 -7.49 0.00
N ARG A 131 -17.66 -6.23 -0.48
CA ARG A 131 -17.00 -5.10 0.20
C ARG A 131 -15.51 -5.30 0.40
N GLU A 132 -14.87 -5.92 -0.57
CA GLU A 132 -13.43 -6.21 -0.53
C GLU A 132 -12.68 -5.47 -1.62
N VAL A 133 -11.43 -5.16 -1.32
CA VAL A 133 -10.57 -4.41 -2.22
C VAL A 133 -10.27 -5.27 -3.44
N LEU A 134 -10.48 -4.70 -4.62
CA LEU A 134 -10.19 -5.30 -5.91
C LEU A 134 -8.94 -4.67 -6.54
N PHE A 135 -8.70 -3.40 -6.23
CA PHE A 135 -7.56 -2.67 -6.76
C PHE A 135 -7.10 -1.62 -5.76
N LEU A 136 -5.79 -1.46 -5.63
CA LEU A 136 -5.15 -0.42 -4.85
C LEU A 136 -4.03 0.19 -5.67
N GLY A 137 -4.02 1.51 -5.82
CA GLY A 137 -2.91 2.20 -6.46
C GLY A 137 -2.39 3.35 -5.60
N VAL A 138 -1.10 3.66 -5.78
CA VAL A 138 -0.42 4.77 -5.10
C VAL A 138 0.27 5.67 -6.11
N ARG A 139 0.14 6.98 -5.93
CA ARG A 139 0.77 8.01 -6.74
C ARG A 139 1.61 8.94 -5.89
N ASN A 140 2.88 9.10 -6.24
CA ASN A 140 3.83 9.95 -5.54
C ASN A 140 4.46 10.98 -6.48
N LYS A 141 4.49 12.23 -6.02
CA LYS A 141 5.18 13.36 -6.68
C LYS A 141 6.59 13.59 -6.15
N TYR A 142 6.91 12.97 -5.02
CA TYR A 142 8.13 13.25 -4.28
C TYR A 142 8.96 11.99 -4.05
N CYS A 143 10.27 12.13 -4.22
CA CYS A 143 11.28 11.17 -3.79
C CYS A 143 12.37 11.95 -3.07
N CYS A 144 12.72 11.54 -1.85
CA CYS A 144 13.71 12.23 -1.03
C CYS A 144 15.12 12.17 -1.63
N ILE A 145 15.48 11.04 -2.27
CA ILE A 145 16.78 10.84 -2.92
C ILE A 145 16.90 11.78 -4.13
N CYS A 146 15.88 11.80 -5.00
CA CYS A 146 15.83 12.69 -6.16
C CYS A 146 15.87 14.17 -5.75
N ALA A 147 15.06 14.57 -4.76
CA ALA A 147 15.01 15.95 -4.31
C ALA A 147 16.35 16.43 -3.74
N ARG A 148 17.04 15.59 -2.95
CA ARG A 148 18.37 15.90 -2.41
C ARG A 148 19.42 16.02 -3.51
N ALA A 149 19.39 15.14 -4.52
CA ALA A 149 20.30 15.19 -5.64
C ALA A 149 20.12 16.47 -6.48
N GLN A 150 18.85 16.81 -6.76
CA GLN A 150 18.49 18.06 -7.45
C GLN A 150 19.00 19.30 -6.69
N ASN A 151 18.78 19.36 -5.37
CA ASN A 151 19.25 20.48 -4.55
C ASN A 151 20.78 20.63 -4.54
N LYS A 152 21.52 19.54 -4.76
CA LYS A 152 22.98 19.52 -4.85
C LYS A 152 23.51 19.69 -6.29
N GLY A 153 22.63 19.74 -7.29
CA GLY A 153 23.02 19.80 -8.71
C GLY A 153 23.73 18.55 -9.21
N ILE A 154 23.50 17.39 -8.57
CA ILE A 154 24.13 16.11 -8.93
C ILE A 154 23.08 15.11 -9.43
N ALA A 155 23.53 14.11 -10.18
CA ALA A 155 22.69 12.98 -10.54
C ALA A 155 22.27 12.19 -9.28
N PRO A 156 21.01 11.74 -9.18
CA PRO A 156 20.59 10.88 -8.08
C PRO A 156 21.33 9.55 -8.14
N SER A 157 21.74 9.05 -6.97
CA SER A 157 22.26 7.68 -6.85
C SER A 157 21.22 6.67 -7.29
N GLU A 158 21.65 5.49 -7.74
CA GLU A 158 20.75 4.38 -8.07
C GLU A 158 19.87 4.02 -6.86
N HIS A 159 18.55 3.96 -7.08
CA HIS A 159 17.57 3.64 -6.05
C HIS A 159 16.22 3.24 -6.67
N LYS A 160 15.38 2.55 -5.89
CA LYS A 160 13.97 2.31 -6.22
C LYS A 160 13.19 3.63 -6.07
N CYS A 161 13.00 4.35 -7.17
CA CYS A 161 12.27 5.62 -7.18
C CYS A 161 10.76 5.37 -7.22
N PHE A 162 10.05 5.84 -6.20
CA PHE A 162 8.59 5.72 -6.13
C PHE A 162 7.85 6.92 -6.73
N LYS A 163 8.56 7.94 -7.23
CA LYS A 163 7.97 9.09 -7.91
C LYS A 163 7.43 8.66 -9.27
N ASN A 164 6.12 8.57 -9.37
CA ASN A 164 5.40 8.02 -10.53
C ASN A 164 4.24 8.91 -11.00
N TYR A 165 4.10 10.12 -10.47
CA TYR A 165 2.99 11.01 -10.79
C TYR A 165 3.44 12.45 -11.02
N THR A 166 2.86 13.06 -12.04
CA THR A 166 3.00 14.49 -12.35
C THR A 166 1.61 15.09 -12.52
N GLY A 167 1.23 16.04 -11.67
CA GLY A 167 -0.10 16.65 -11.71
C GLY A 167 -0.55 17.24 -10.38
N SER A 168 -1.82 17.64 -10.31
CA SER A 168 -2.45 18.11 -9.07
C SER A 168 -2.61 16.97 -8.07
N SER A 169 -2.69 17.28 -6.77
CA SER A 169 -2.96 16.22 -5.79
C SER A 169 -4.33 15.57 -6.01
N SER A 170 -5.37 16.36 -6.32
CA SER A 170 -6.71 15.84 -6.60
C SER A 170 -6.74 14.88 -7.80
N GLY A 171 -5.88 15.10 -8.81
CA GLY A 171 -5.85 14.26 -10.00
C GLY A 171 -5.25 12.86 -9.79
N MET A 172 -4.68 12.57 -8.61
CA MET A 172 -4.07 11.28 -8.29
C MET A 172 -5.13 10.17 -8.23
N GLU A 173 -6.22 10.42 -7.51
CA GLU A 173 -7.32 9.46 -7.38
C GLU A 173 -7.91 9.12 -8.74
N ALA A 174 -8.26 10.14 -9.52
CA ALA A 174 -8.82 9.97 -10.87
C ALA A 174 -7.89 9.15 -11.78
N GLU A 175 -6.56 9.30 -11.66
CA GLU A 175 -5.61 8.50 -12.43
C GLU A 175 -5.52 7.04 -11.96
N ILE A 176 -5.54 6.82 -10.65
CA ILE A 176 -5.51 5.48 -10.04
C ILE A 176 -6.79 4.71 -10.39
N ILE A 177 -7.96 5.33 -10.24
CA ILE A 177 -9.23 4.69 -10.55
C ILE A 177 -9.29 4.39 -12.06
N ALA A 178 -8.93 5.34 -12.92
CA ALA A 178 -8.90 5.10 -14.36
C ALA A 178 -7.90 3.98 -14.76
N GLU A 179 -6.78 3.83 -14.04
CA GLU A 179 -5.89 2.68 -14.20
C GLU A 179 -6.57 1.36 -13.82
N GLY A 180 -7.23 1.31 -12.66
CA GLY A 180 -7.97 0.13 -12.21
C GLY A 180 -9.06 -0.28 -13.21
N PHE A 181 -9.82 0.68 -13.73
CA PHE A 181 -10.83 0.44 -14.77
C PHE A 181 -10.24 -0.09 -16.08
N ARG A 182 -9.09 0.44 -16.53
CA ARG A 182 -8.43 -0.04 -17.76
C ARG A 182 -7.91 -1.47 -17.62
N LYS A 183 -7.39 -1.82 -16.44
CA LYS A 183 -6.76 -3.12 -16.20
C LYS A 183 -7.74 -4.20 -15.74
N SER A 184 -8.96 -3.87 -15.32
CA SER A 184 -9.88 -4.82 -14.68
C SER A 184 -10.19 -6.06 -15.54
N VAL A 185 -10.31 -5.87 -16.85
CA VAL A 185 -10.58 -6.96 -17.80
C VAL A 185 -9.36 -7.86 -17.96
N GLU A 186 -8.17 -7.28 -18.10
CA GLU A 186 -6.91 -8.03 -18.22
C GLU A 186 -6.58 -8.80 -16.94
N MET A 187 -6.72 -8.14 -15.78
CA MET A 187 -6.36 -8.73 -14.49
C MET A 187 -7.35 -9.80 -14.03
N TYR A 188 -8.65 -9.54 -14.17
CA TYR A 188 -9.69 -10.34 -13.51
C TYR A 188 -10.80 -10.81 -14.43
N ASN A 189 -10.81 -10.43 -15.71
CA ASN A 189 -11.92 -10.65 -16.63
C ASN A 189 -13.26 -10.11 -16.06
N ILE A 190 -13.21 -8.87 -15.56
CA ILE A 190 -14.34 -8.15 -14.98
C ILE A 190 -14.47 -6.77 -15.61
N ILE A 191 -15.70 -6.38 -15.93
CA ILE A 191 -16.08 -5.01 -16.30
C ILE A 191 -16.68 -4.32 -15.08
N TYR A 192 -16.12 -3.18 -14.70
CA TYR A 192 -16.73 -2.29 -13.71
C TYR A 192 -17.84 -1.49 -14.39
N GLY A 193 -19.09 -1.94 -14.20
CA GLY A 193 -20.26 -1.39 -14.91
C GLY A 193 -20.81 -0.10 -14.29
N ARG A 194 -20.69 0.03 -12.96
CA ARG A 194 -21.13 1.24 -12.24
C ARG A 194 -20.14 1.58 -11.14
N LEU A 195 -19.76 2.84 -11.08
CA LEU A 195 -18.94 3.42 -10.03
C LEU A 195 -19.80 4.19 -9.02
N ILE A 196 -19.63 3.87 -7.74
CA ILE A 196 -20.17 4.63 -6.61
C ILE A 196 -18.98 5.33 -5.94
N ALA A 197 -18.97 6.66 -5.95
CA ALA A 197 -17.89 7.48 -5.37
C ALA A 197 -18.50 8.75 -4.74
N ASP A 198 -17.67 9.54 -4.08
CA ASP A 198 -18.05 10.78 -3.37
C ASP A 198 -18.46 11.95 -4.28
N GLY A 199 -18.41 11.77 -5.61
CA GLY A 199 -18.90 12.72 -6.58
C GLY A 199 -17.82 13.58 -7.25
N ASP A 200 -16.53 13.23 -7.10
CA ASP A 200 -15.45 13.97 -7.75
C ASP A 200 -15.52 13.86 -9.29
N SER A 201 -16.02 14.93 -9.92
CA SER A 201 -16.29 15.01 -11.37
C SER A 201 -15.08 14.69 -12.26
N SER A 202 -13.85 14.97 -11.78
CA SER A 202 -12.62 14.65 -12.51
C SER A 202 -12.38 13.16 -12.68
N THR A 203 -12.87 12.34 -11.73
CA THR A 203 -12.77 10.88 -11.80
C THR A 203 -13.68 10.34 -12.89
N TYR A 204 -14.94 10.78 -12.93
CA TYR A 204 -15.89 10.41 -13.97
C TYR A 204 -15.39 10.77 -15.38
N SER A 205 -14.86 11.98 -15.55
CA SER A 205 -14.37 12.45 -16.86
C SER A 205 -13.15 11.69 -17.38
N LYS A 206 -12.40 10.98 -16.53
CA LYS A 206 -11.24 10.17 -16.95
C LYS A 206 -11.59 8.71 -17.27
N ILE A 207 -12.77 8.25 -16.83
CA ILE A 207 -13.24 6.87 -17.01
C ILE A 207 -14.12 6.77 -18.25
N LEU A 208 -14.94 7.79 -18.51
CA LEU A 208 -15.74 7.95 -19.73
C LEU A 208 -14.87 8.33 -20.93
#